data_AF-A0A9Q4PUJ6-F1
#
_entry.id   AF-A0A9Q4PUJ6-F1
#
_cell.length_a   1.000
_cell.length_b   1.000
_cell.length_c   1.000
_cell.angle_alpha   90.00
_cell.angle_beta   90.00
_cell.angle_gamma   90.00
#
_symmetry.space_group_name_H-M   'P 1'
#
loop_
_entity.id
_entity.type
_entity.pdbx_description
1 polymer ?
#
loop_
_entity_poly.entity_id
_entity_poly.type
_entity_poly.pdbx_seq_one_letter_code
_entity_poly.pdbx_strand_id
1 'polypeptide(L)'
;MFLNQLKDDSKQAFLDLALICAKADENLDNKEAEILEIYCNEMGIDKPTKTYKADYIVDLYKNDIEKYEQELTDIFNHFTMKELVIVYFELFAMIYADNSFDEIERDIILKLKKKILDKAIFCMLSTNPFRGAEEVLLPVLENSARALVSQMDMLKLIKKDI
;
A
#
# COMPACT_ATOMS: atom_id res chain seq x y z
N MET A 1 12.43 -0.96 3.48
CA MET A 1 11.47 -1.54 2.53
C MET A 1 11.53 -3.06 2.68
N PHE A 2 10.39 -3.74 2.65
CA PHE A 2 10.23 -5.18 2.94
C PHE A 2 9.65 -5.98 1.76
N LEU A 3 9.59 -5.41 0.56
CA LEU A 3 8.91 -5.99 -0.61
C LEU A 3 9.58 -7.26 -1.12
N ASN A 4 10.88 -7.44 -0.87
CA ASN A 4 11.60 -8.67 -1.17
C ASN A 4 11.09 -9.91 -0.42
N GLN A 5 10.24 -9.73 0.62
CA GLN A 5 9.63 -10.82 1.37
C GLN A 5 8.28 -11.27 0.79
N LEU A 6 7.75 -10.57 -0.22
CA LEU A 6 6.52 -10.95 -0.92
C LEU A 6 6.78 -12.18 -1.80
N LYS A 7 5.77 -13.05 -1.94
CA LYS A 7 5.77 -14.11 -2.96
C LYS A 7 5.60 -13.52 -4.36
N ASP A 8 5.97 -14.28 -5.38
CA ASP A 8 5.97 -13.79 -6.76
C ASP A 8 4.59 -13.28 -7.22
N ASP A 9 3.51 -14.01 -6.94
CA ASP A 9 2.14 -13.54 -7.25
C ASP A 9 1.78 -12.25 -6.49
N SER A 10 2.25 -12.12 -5.25
CA SER A 10 2.02 -10.95 -4.40
C SER A 10 2.85 -9.73 -4.85
N LYS A 11 4.04 -9.93 -5.43
CA LYS A 11 4.86 -8.84 -5.96
C LYS A 11 4.13 -8.12 -7.09
N GLN A 12 3.51 -8.86 -8.01
CA GLN A 12 2.71 -8.26 -9.08
C GLN A 12 1.48 -7.54 -8.51
N ALA A 13 0.77 -8.15 -7.55
CA ALA A 13 -0.37 -7.52 -6.90
C ALA A 13 -0.01 -6.23 -6.16
N PHE A 14 1.16 -6.16 -5.52
CA PHE A 14 1.66 -4.94 -4.91
C PHE A 14 1.94 -3.86 -5.96
N LEU A 15 2.59 -4.24 -7.06
CA LEU A 15 2.93 -3.31 -8.13
C LEU A 15 1.67 -2.71 -8.77
N ASP A 16 0.62 -3.50 -8.96
CA ASP A 16 -0.68 -3.02 -9.44
C ASP A 16 -1.24 -1.93 -8.50
N LEU A 17 -1.22 -2.16 -7.17
CA LEU A 17 -1.67 -1.14 -6.19
C LEU A 17 -0.82 0.12 -6.23
N ALA A 18 0.51 -0.01 -6.30
CA ALA A 18 1.42 1.13 -6.34
C ALA A 18 1.15 2.00 -7.58
N LEU A 19 0.93 1.38 -8.73
CA LEU A 19 0.60 2.06 -9.97
C LEU A 19 -0.78 2.72 -9.94
N ILE A 20 -1.79 2.08 -9.34
CA ILE A 20 -3.12 2.70 -9.17
C ILE A 20 -3.01 3.97 -8.33
N CYS A 21 -2.29 3.94 -7.20
CA CYS A 21 -2.09 5.14 -6.37
C CYS A 21 -1.30 6.22 -7.12
N ALA A 22 -0.18 5.84 -7.77
CA ALA A 22 0.61 6.78 -8.57
C ALA A 22 -0.19 7.40 -9.73
N LYS A 23 -1.18 6.68 -10.26
CA LYS A 23 -2.10 7.17 -11.30
C LYS A 23 -3.17 8.11 -10.77
N ALA A 24 -3.67 7.83 -9.57
CA ALA A 24 -4.67 8.68 -8.91
C ALA A 24 -4.08 10.04 -8.54
N ASP A 25 -2.81 10.08 -8.12
CA ASP A 25 -2.06 11.33 -7.97
C ASP A 25 -1.77 11.92 -9.37
N GLU A 26 -2.24 13.13 -9.65
CA GLU A 26 -2.21 13.77 -10.99
C GLU A 26 -0.78 14.08 -11.52
N ASN A 27 0.29 13.54 -10.92
CA ASN A 27 1.72 13.79 -11.21
C ASN A 27 2.45 12.57 -11.82
N LEU A 28 1.77 11.87 -12.72
CA LEU A 28 2.14 10.55 -13.24
C LEU A 28 3.50 10.39 -13.91
N ASP A 29 3.83 11.23 -14.89
CA ASP A 29 4.84 10.85 -15.89
C ASP A 29 6.25 10.69 -15.32
N ASN A 30 6.57 11.42 -14.23
CA ASN A 30 7.88 11.32 -13.59
C ASN A 30 7.89 10.34 -12.41
N LYS A 31 6.79 10.22 -11.67
CA LYS A 31 6.73 9.36 -10.47
C LYS A 31 6.60 7.87 -10.84
N GLU A 32 5.87 7.52 -11.91
CA GLU A 32 5.67 6.11 -12.29
C GLU A 32 6.99 5.40 -12.61
N ALA A 33 7.85 6.03 -13.40
CA ALA A 33 9.12 5.44 -13.81
C ALA A 33 10.06 5.19 -12.62
N GLU A 34 10.12 6.14 -11.68
CA GLU A 34 10.90 6.07 -10.45
C GLU A 34 10.35 5.00 -9.49
N ILE A 35 9.04 4.99 -9.26
CA ILE A 35 8.35 4.00 -8.42
C ILE A 35 8.59 2.58 -8.95
N LEU A 36 8.40 2.37 -10.25
CA LEU A 36 8.64 1.08 -10.90
C LEU A 36 10.09 0.64 -10.72
N GLU A 37 11.06 1.54 -10.92
CA GLU A 37 12.47 1.20 -10.79
C GLU A 37 12.83 0.80 -9.36
N ILE A 38 12.44 1.59 -8.36
CA ILE A 38 12.75 1.32 -6.95
C ILE A 38 12.11 -0.01 -6.51
N TYR A 39 10.81 -0.18 -6.74
CA TYR A 39 10.08 -1.34 -6.26
C TYR A 39 10.45 -2.63 -7.01
N CYS A 40 10.65 -2.57 -8.34
CA CYS A 40 11.08 -3.76 -9.09
C CYS A 40 12.48 -4.21 -8.67
N ASN A 41 13.42 -3.27 -8.49
CA ASN A 41 14.77 -3.56 -8.01
C ASN A 41 14.76 -4.21 -6.63
N GLU A 42 13.95 -3.69 -5.71
CA GLU A 42 13.84 -4.27 -4.37
C GLU A 42 13.22 -5.67 -4.38
N MET A 43 12.15 -5.87 -5.15
CA MET A 43 11.46 -7.15 -5.28
C MET A 43 12.27 -8.19 -6.07
N GLY A 44 13.32 -7.76 -6.78
CA GLY A 44 14.12 -8.59 -7.67
C GLY A 44 13.32 -9.11 -8.86
N ILE A 45 12.42 -8.28 -9.41
CA ILE A 45 11.59 -8.62 -10.58
C ILE A 45 11.92 -7.71 -11.74
N ASP A 46 11.68 -8.20 -12.95
CA ASP A 46 11.80 -7.39 -14.15
C ASP A 46 10.73 -6.31 -14.19
N LYS A 47 11.10 -5.12 -14.67
CA LYS A 47 10.15 -4.03 -14.90
C LYS A 47 9.08 -4.51 -15.89
N PRO A 48 7.78 -4.36 -15.58
CA PRO A 48 6.73 -4.75 -16.49
C PRO A 48 6.81 -3.93 -17.78
N THR A 49 6.57 -4.61 -18.90
CA THR A 49 6.56 -3.97 -20.24
C THR A 49 5.23 -3.28 -20.58
N LYS A 50 4.19 -3.49 -19.74
CA LYS A 50 2.84 -2.95 -19.92
C LYS A 50 2.21 -2.67 -18.55
N THR A 51 1.76 -1.44 -18.31
CA THR A 51 1.14 -0.99 -17.04
C THR A 51 -0.35 -0.60 -17.18
N TYR A 52 -1.05 -1.10 -18.22
CA TYR A 52 -2.42 -0.70 -18.59
C TYR A 52 -3.53 -0.93 -17.54
N LYS A 53 -3.28 -1.74 -16.50
CA LYS A 53 -4.33 -2.10 -15.54
C LYS A 53 -4.66 -0.95 -14.58
N ALA A 54 -3.69 -0.08 -14.28
CA ALA A 54 -3.88 1.04 -13.36
C ALA A 54 -4.83 2.10 -13.93
N ASP A 55 -4.63 2.52 -15.19
CA ASP A 55 -5.52 3.44 -15.90
C ASP A 55 -6.98 2.95 -15.85
N TYR A 56 -7.16 1.68 -16.19
CA TYR A 56 -8.47 1.04 -16.21
C TYR A 56 -9.15 1.08 -14.84
N ILE A 57 -8.43 0.71 -13.76
CA ILE A 57 -8.99 0.66 -12.41
C ILE A 57 -9.33 2.08 -11.90
N VAL A 58 -8.49 3.07 -12.19
CA VAL A 58 -8.77 4.47 -11.82
C VAL A 58 -10.02 4.98 -12.54
N ASP A 59 -10.20 4.65 -13.82
CA ASP A 59 -11.41 5.02 -14.57
C ASP A 59 -12.67 4.35 -13.99
N LEU A 60 -12.56 3.11 -13.50
CA LEU A 60 -13.69 2.42 -12.87
C LEU A 60 -14.17 3.12 -11.61
N TYR A 61 -13.29 3.74 -10.83
CA TYR A 61 -13.68 4.43 -9.58
C TYR A 61 -14.80 5.45 -9.81
N LYS A 62 -14.80 6.13 -10.96
CA LYS A 62 -15.82 7.14 -11.32
C LYS A 62 -17.01 6.56 -12.09
N ASN A 63 -16.79 5.51 -12.87
CA ASN A 63 -17.77 5.02 -13.86
C ASN A 63 -18.51 3.74 -13.45
N ASP A 64 -17.88 2.89 -12.63
CA ASP A 64 -18.39 1.58 -12.22
C ASP A 64 -17.73 1.14 -10.90
N ILE A 65 -18.29 1.64 -9.80
CA ILE A 65 -17.74 1.40 -8.46
C ILE A 65 -17.79 -0.09 -8.09
N GLU A 66 -18.80 -0.85 -8.53
CA GLU A 66 -18.91 -2.27 -8.22
C GLU A 66 -17.74 -3.06 -8.83
N LYS A 67 -17.36 -2.72 -10.07
CA LYS A 67 -16.23 -3.36 -10.72
C LYS A 67 -14.88 -2.93 -10.15
N TYR A 68 -14.75 -1.66 -9.75
CA TYR A 68 -13.59 -1.18 -9.00
C TYR A 68 -13.38 -1.99 -7.71
N GLU A 69 -14.45 -2.18 -6.92
CA GLU A 69 -14.42 -2.97 -5.68
C GLU A 69 -14.03 -4.43 -5.93
N GLN A 70 -14.51 -5.01 -7.03
CA GLN A 70 -14.16 -6.36 -7.43
C GLN A 70 -12.67 -6.49 -7.78
N GLU A 71 -12.13 -5.61 -8.62
CA GLU A 71 -10.72 -5.61 -9.00
C GLU A 71 -9.79 -5.46 -7.78
N LEU A 72 -10.12 -4.54 -6.86
CA LEU A 72 -9.37 -4.40 -5.62
C LEU A 72 -9.45 -5.63 -4.73
N THR A 73 -10.64 -6.24 -4.62
CA THR A 73 -10.82 -7.47 -3.85
C THR A 73 -9.96 -8.59 -4.41
N ASP A 74 -9.92 -8.75 -5.73
CA ASP A 74 -9.11 -9.76 -6.41
C ASP A 74 -7.62 -9.53 -6.16
N ILE A 75 -7.14 -8.28 -6.27
CA ILE A 75 -5.76 -7.91 -5.91
C ILE A 75 -5.47 -8.27 -4.45
N PHE A 76 -6.31 -7.87 -3.51
CA PHE A 76 -6.10 -8.14 -2.07
C PHE A 76 -6.09 -9.62 -1.70
N ASN A 77 -6.74 -10.47 -2.50
CA ASN A 77 -6.77 -11.90 -2.25
C ASN A 77 -5.43 -12.61 -2.56
N HIS A 78 -4.52 -11.94 -3.28
CA HIS A 78 -3.16 -12.45 -3.54
C HIS A 78 -2.23 -12.31 -2.33
N PHE A 79 -2.66 -11.66 -1.24
CA PHE A 79 -1.83 -11.44 -0.06
C PHE A 79 -2.20 -12.35 1.12
N THR A 80 -1.17 -12.96 1.70
CA THR A 80 -1.24 -13.51 3.04
C THR A 80 -1.33 -12.39 4.09
N MET A 81 -1.60 -12.75 5.34
CA MET A 81 -1.67 -11.75 6.43
C MET A 81 -0.36 -10.99 6.64
N LYS A 82 0.77 -11.69 6.56
CA LYS A 82 2.08 -11.05 6.68
C LYS A 82 2.32 -10.07 5.54
N GLU A 83 1.97 -10.47 4.31
CA GLU A 83 2.14 -9.65 3.11
C GLU A 83 1.23 -8.42 3.13
N LEU A 84 -0.03 -8.54 3.60
CA LEU A 84 -0.91 -7.39 3.75
C LEU A 84 -0.33 -6.29 4.65
N VAL A 85 0.33 -6.68 5.75
CA VAL A 85 1.00 -5.71 6.65
C VAL A 85 2.17 -5.03 5.94
N ILE A 86 2.98 -5.79 5.19
CA ILE A 86 4.08 -5.24 4.39
C ILE A 86 3.53 -4.25 3.35
N VAL A 87 2.56 -4.68 2.55
CA VAL A 87 1.92 -3.87 1.50
C VAL A 87 1.32 -2.58 2.08
N TYR A 88 0.61 -2.68 3.21
CA TYR A 88 0.06 -1.52 3.90
C TYR A 88 1.16 -0.52 4.27
N PHE A 89 2.26 -0.97 4.87
CA PHE A 89 3.36 -0.09 5.26
C PHE A 89 4.04 0.59 4.08
N GLU A 90 4.32 -0.16 3.02
CA GLU A 90 5.04 0.37 1.85
C GLU A 90 4.16 1.35 1.06
N LEU A 91 2.88 1.04 0.84
CA LEU A 91 1.93 1.97 0.22
C LEU A 91 1.69 3.20 1.10
N PHE A 92 1.56 3.02 2.42
CA PHE A 92 1.43 4.14 3.34
C PHE A 92 2.64 5.07 3.23
N ALA A 93 3.86 4.53 3.22
CA ALA A 93 5.07 5.34 3.07
C ALA A 93 5.11 6.08 1.73
N MET A 94 4.67 5.43 0.65
CA MET A 94 4.61 6.03 -0.69
C MET A 94 3.65 7.21 -0.76
N ILE A 95 2.40 7.00 -0.36
CA ILE A 95 1.31 7.99 -0.45
C ILE A 95 1.59 9.16 0.51
N TYR A 96 2.10 8.89 1.71
CA TYR A 96 2.37 9.96 2.68
C TYR A 96 3.67 10.73 2.42
N ALA A 97 4.44 10.39 1.38
CA ALA A 97 5.72 11.04 1.11
C ALA A 97 5.58 12.50 0.65
N ASP A 98 4.45 12.85 0.03
CA ASP A 98 4.20 14.17 -0.58
C ASP A 98 3.15 15.03 0.15
N ASN A 99 2.56 14.52 1.25
CA ASN A 99 1.50 15.16 2.05
C ASN A 99 0.22 15.54 1.26
N SER A 100 0.00 14.94 0.09
CA SER A 100 -1.26 15.01 -0.67
C SER A 100 -1.94 13.64 -0.63
N PHE A 101 -3.28 13.60 -0.63
CA PHE A 101 -4.03 12.34 -0.60
C PHE A 101 -5.23 12.43 -1.52
N ASP A 102 -5.17 11.71 -2.64
CA ASP A 102 -6.32 11.52 -3.51
C ASP A 102 -7.38 10.63 -2.84
N GLU A 103 -8.62 10.70 -3.32
CA GLU A 103 -9.73 9.88 -2.84
C GLU A 103 -9.47 8.38 -3.03
N ILE A 104 -8.89 7.98 -4.16
CA ILE A 104 -8.58 6.57 -4.49
C ILE A 104 -7.50 6.04 -3.55
N GLU A 105 -6.44 6.80 -3.31
CA GLU A 105 -5.36 6.42 -2.40
C GLU A 105 -5.88 6.19 -0.98
N ARG A 106 -6.72 7.11 -0.50
CA ARG A 106 -7.36 7.00 0.81
C ARG A 106 -8.25 5.76 0.89
N ASP A 107 -9.04 5.50 -0.15
CA ASP A 107 -9.93 4.36 -0.21
C ASP A 107 -9.17 3.03 -0.18
N ILE A 108 -8.10 2.89 -0.98
CA ILE A 108 -7.23 1.71 -1.00
C ILE A 108 -6.63 1.44 0.39
N ILE A 109 -6.08 2.47 1.06
CA ILE A 109 -5.48 2.33 2.40
C ILE A 109 -6.53 1.92 3.44
N LEU A 110 -7.73 2.51 3.40
CA LEU A 110 -8.80 2.14 4.31
C LEU A 110 -9.27 0.69 4.10
N LYS A 111 -9.37 0.24 2.85
CA LYS A 111 -9.74 -1.14 2.55
C LYS A 111 -8.65 -2.13 2.94
N LEU A 112 -7.38 -1.81 2.72
CA LEU A 112 -6.26 -2.63 3.19
C LEU A 112 -6.29 -2.77 4.72
N LYS A 113 -6.46 -1.66 5.45
CA LYS A 113 -6.60 -1.67 6.90
C LYS A 113 -7.76 -2.54 7.36
N LYS A 114 -8.93 -2.41 6.72
CA LYS A 114 -10.10 -3.24 6.99
C LYS A 114 -9.82 -4.72 6.73
N LYS A 115 -9.21 -5.07 5.59
CA LYS A 115 -8.85 -6.45 5.22
C LYS A 115 -7.90 -7.09 6.25
N ILE A 116 -6.92 -6.32 6.75
CA ILE A 116 -6.02 -6.75 7.82
C ILE A 116 -6.82 -7.02 9.10
N LEU A 117 -7.69 -6.10 9.50
CA LEU A 117 -8.51 -6.24 10.71
C LEU A 117 -9.44 -7.46 10.61
N ASP A 118 -10.16 -7.61 9.50
CA ASP A 118 -11.10 -8.71 9.26
C ASP A 118 -10.40 -10.07 9.34
N LYS A 119 -9.23 -10.21 8.70
CA LYS A 119 -8.46 -11.45 8.77
C LYS A 119 -7.83 -11.67 10.15
N ALA A 120 -7.42 -10.62 10.87
CA ALA A 120 -6.91 -10.75 12.24
C ALA A 120 -8.00 -11.24 13.20
N ILE A 121 -9.20 -10.67 13.10
CA ILE A 121 -10.39 -11.12 13.84
C ILE A 121 -10.70 -12.58 13.49
N PHE A 122 -10.74 -12.94 12.20
CA PHE A 122 -10.96 -14.32 11.78
C PHE A 122 -9.94 -15.29 12.39
N CYS A 123 -8.64 -14.94 12.36
CA CYS A 123 -7.61 -15.74 13.01
C CYS A 123 -7.88 -15.90 14.52
N MET A 124 -8.19 -14.81 15.22
CA MET A 124 -8.50 -14.82 16.66
C MET A 124 -9.77 -15.59 17.03
N LEU A 125 -10.74 -15.69 16.12
CA LEU A 125 -11.96 -16.49 16.31
C LEU A 125 -11.73 -17.98 15.97
N SER A 126 -10.79 -18.28 15.07
CA SER A 126 -10.46 -19.65 14.64
C SER A 126 -9.49 -20.38 15.59
N THR A 127 -8.67 -19.64 16.34
CA THR A 127 -7.79 -20.17 17.40
C THR A 127 -8.38 -19.77 18.75
N ASN A 128 -8.48 -20.70 19.71
CA ASN A 128 -8.96 -20.43 21.09
C ASN A 128 -8.53 -19.04 21.64
N PRO A 129 -9.40 -18.33 22.37
CA PRO A 129 -9.32 -16.88 22.52
C PRO A 129 -8.23 -16.47 23.51
N PHE A 130 -7.07 -16.04 23.00
CA PHE A 130 -6.17 -15.18 23.78
C PHE A 130 -6.63 -13.73 23.63
N ARG A 131 -7.58 -13.35 24.49
CA ARG A 131 -7.90 -11.95 24.80
C ARG A 131 -6.63 -11.22 25.23
N GLY A 132 -6.22 -10.18 24.51
CA GLY A 132 -5.24 -9.22 25.04
C GLY A 132 -4.40 -8.43 24.04
N ALA A 133 -4.35 -8.79 22.76
CA ALA A 133 -3.46 -8.12 21.79
C ALA A 133 -4.13 -7.00 20.97
N GLU A 134 -5.45 -6.87 21.05
CA GLU A 134 -6.26 -6.11 20.08
C GLU A 134 -6.19 -4.58 20.27
N GLU A 135 -5.91 -4.07 21.47
CA GLU A 135 -5.86 -2.61 21.71
C GLU A 135 -4.52 -1.94 21.40
N VAL A 136 -3.43 -2.71 21.24
CA VAL A 136 -2.07 -2.11 21.24
C VAL A 136 -1.44 -2.07 19.85
N LEU A 137 -1.66 -3.06 18.99
CA LEU A 137 -0.83 -3.24 17.79
C LEU A 137 -1.04 -2.18 16.71
N LEU A 138 -2.29 -1.91 16.30
CA LEU A 138 -2.58 -0.94 15.23
C LEU A 138 -2.20 0.50 15.60
N PRO A 139 -2.56 1.01 16.80
CA PRO A 139 -2.14 2.35 17.23
C PRO A 139 -0.62 2.48 17.35
N VAL A 140 0.08 1.44 17.83
CA VAL A 140 1.55 1.45 17.91
C VAL A 140 2.17 1.47 16.51
N LEU A 141 1.60 0.73 15.57
CA LEU A 141 2.03 0.71 14.17
C LEU A 141 1.88 2.08 13.52
N GLU A 142 0.71 2.70 13.67
CA GLU A 142 0.41 4.02 13.11
C GLU A 142 1.27 5.11 13.77
N ASN A 143 1.45 5.06 15.08
CA ASN A 143 2.31 6.01 15.80
C ASN A 143 3.78 5.85 15.38
N SER A 144 4.24 4.63 15.12
CA SER A 144 5.59 4.37 14.63
C SER A 144 5.79 4.91 13.21
N ALA A 145 4.80 4.72 12.33
CA ALA A 145 4.82 5.29 10.97
C ALA A 145 4.83 6.83 10.99
N ARG A 146 3.98 7.46 11.82
CA ARG A 146 3.98 8.93 11.99
C ARG A 146 5.29 9.46 12.54
N ALA A 147 5.90 8.74 13.49
CA ALA A 147 7.20 9.12 14.04
C ALA A 147 8.31 9.09 12.97
N LEU A 148 8.31 8.05 12.11
CA LEU A 148 9.24 7.96 10.97
C LEU A 148 9.06 9.11 9.97
N VAL A 149 7.81 9.43 9.60
CA VAL A 149 7.51 10.56 8.69
C VAL A 149 8.00 11.87 9.29
N SER A 150 7.72 12.13 10.57
CA SER A 150 8.18 13.34 11.25
C SER A 150 9.71 13.45 11.32
N GLN A 151 10.41 12.32 11.50
CA GLN A 151 11.87 12.29 11.45
C GLN A 151 12.41 12.60 10.05
N MET A 152 11.77 12.08 9.00
CA MET A 152 12.14 12.37 7.61
C MET A 152 11.94 13.86 7.27
N ASP A 153 10.85 14.47 7.75
CA ASP A 153 10.60 15.90 7.54
C ASP A 153 11.61 16.79 8.27
N MET A 154 12.02 16.43 9.50
CA MET A 154 13.12 17.11 10.18
C MET A 154 14.45 17.00 9.42
N LEU A 155 14.76 15.84 8.85
CA LEU A 155 15.98 15.67 8.05
C LEU A 155 15.97 16.50 6.77
N LYS A 156 14.80 16.67 6.14
CA LYS A 156 14.62 17.55 4.97
C LYS A 156 14.87 19.03 5.33
N LEU A 157 14.43 19.47 6.52
CA LEU A 157 14.70 20.81 7.03
C LEU A 157 16.20 21.05 7.27
N ILE A 158 16.89 20.11 7.92
CA ILE A 158 18.33 20.21 8.19
C ILE A 158 19.16 20.27 6.91
N LYS A 159 18.77 19.51 5.86
CA LYS A 159 19.45 19.55 4.56
C LYS A 159 19.25 20.84 3.78
N LYS A 160 18.29 21.69 4.15
CA LYS A 160 18.01 22.97 3.48
C LYS A 160 18.85 24.12 4.03
N ASP A 161 19.42 23.94 5.22
CA ASP A 161 20.22 24.94 5.96
C ASP A 161 21.75 24.68 5.88
N ILE A 162 22.20 23.76 5.01
CA ILE A 162 23.60 23.49 4.66
C ILE A 162 23.81 23.75 3.17
#